data_AF-A0A6S6ZRI6-F1
#
_entry.id   AF-A0A6S6ZRI6-F1
#
_cell.length_a   1.000
_cell.length_b   1.000
_cell.length_c   1.000
_cell.angle_alpha   90.00
_cell.angle_beta   90.00
_cell.angle_gamma   90.00
#
_symmetry.space_group_name_H-M   'P 1'
#
loop_
_entity.id
_entity.type
_entity.pdbx_description
1 polymer ?
#
loop_
_entity_poly.entity_id
_entity_poly.type
_entity_poly.pdbx_seq_one_letter_code
_entity_poly.pdbx_strand_id
1 'polypeptide(L)'
;MKTLTTTLLLCAGLAVTGAAQAQTTQYKRDLYGDWRVTYPAPTAKTSDQVAAELAQSKANGQYTFGQEDYPPPVASTQSESRAQVEQELQQAEVQGQMASDQEDYPPPAMAHSGMSDIH
;
A
#
# COMPACT_ATOMS: atom_id res chain seq x y z
N MET A 1 -6.56 58.53 29.09
CA MET A 1 -5.78 57.41 29.64
C MET A 1 -6.62 56.16 29.45
N LYS A 2 -6.24 55.08 28.79
CA LYS A 2 -5.03 54.61 28.12
C LYS A 2 -5.55 53.55 27.12
N THR A 3 -4.96 53.49 25.93
CA THR A 3 -4.64 52.26 25.16
C THR A 3 -5.73 51.16 25.10
N LEU A 4 -6.15 50.67 23.93
CA LEU A 4 -5.38 49.64 23.23
C LEU A 4 -5.84 49.54 21.77
N THR A 5 -5.19 50.35 20.95
CA THR A 5 -5.03 50.23 19.51
C THR A 5 -4.10 49.04 19.21
N THR A 6 -4.55 47.79 19.13
CA THR A 6 -3.64 46.69 18.69
C THR A 6 -4.32 45.40 18.20
N THR A 7 -5.12 45.44 17.13
CA THR A 7 -5.47 44.19 16.40
C THR A 7 -5.51 44.42 14.89
N LEU A 8 -4.45 44.99 14.34
CA LEU A 8 -4.33 45.17 12.89
C LEU A 8 -2.86 45.08 12.48
N LEU A 9 -2.28 43.88 12.56
CA LEU A 9 -1.03 43.50 11.89
C LEU A 9 -0.64 42.08 12.27
N LEU A 10 -0.97 41.08 11.45
CA LEU A 10 -0.01 40.03 11.07
C LEU A 10 -0.52 39.15 9.90
N CYS A 11 -1.02 39.76 8.82
CA CYS A 11 -1.12 39.07 7.53
C CYS A 11 0.03 39.56 6.64
N ALA A 12 1.27 39.31 7.05
CA ALA A 12 2.45 39.62 6.25
C ALA A 12 3.38 38.41 6.24
N GLY A 13 3.48 37.77 5.07
CA GLY A 13 4.70 37.08 4.66
C GLY A 13 4.74 35.56 4.86
N LEU A 14 3.86 34.82 4.20
CA LEU A 14 4.29 33.55 3.60
C LEU A 14 4.00 33.55 2.10
N ALA A 15 4.67 34.46 1.38
CA ALA A 15 4.97 34.21 -0.02
C ALA A 15 6.14 33.23 -0.05
N VAL A 16 5.87 31.94 0.17
CA VAL A 16 6.77 30.93 -0.35
C VAL A 16 6.63 31.02 -1.86
N THR A 17 7.54 31.75 -2.51
CA THR A 17 7.67 31.70 -3.96
C THR A 17 8.25 30.33 -4.30
N GLY A 18 7.42 29.29 -4.18
CA GLY A 18 7.61 28.09 -4.96
C GLY A 18 7.33 28.49 -6.40
N ALA A 19 8.39 28.77 -7.17
CA ALA A 19 8.27 28.80 -8.61
C ALA A 19 7.85 27.39 -9.04
N ALA A 20 6.54 27.12 -9.07
CA ALA A 20 5.99 25.98 -9.77
C ALA A 20 6.24 26.24 -11.26
N GLN A 21 7.46 25.93 -11.71
CA GLN A 21 7.78 25.93 -13.12
C GLN A 21 6.85 24.90 -13.76
N ALA A 22 6.04 25.33 -14.73
CA ALA A 22 5.18 24.45 -15.49
C ALA A 22 6.06 23.37 -16.16
N GLN A 23 6.06 22.17 -15.61
CA GLN A 23 6.81 21.05 -16.15
C GLN A 23 6.12 20.56 -17.42
N THR A 24 6.71 20.93 -18.56
CA THR A 24 6.23 20.49 -19.87
C THR A 24 6.44 18.98 -20.01
N THR A 25 5.33 18.25 -20.12
CA THR A 25 5.34 16.83 -20.46
C THR A 25 5.64 16.70 -21.94
N GLN A 26 6.76 16.08 -22.28
CA GLN A 26 7.16 15.90 -23.67
C GLN A 26 6.69 14.53 -24.18
N TYR A 27 5.80 14.57 -25.16
CA TYR A 27 5.35 13.39 -25.90
C TYR A 27 6.16 13.27 -27.19
N LYS A 28 6.85 12.15 -27.37
CA LYS A 28 7.60 11.86 -28.60
C LYS A 28 7.34 10.43 -29.05
N ARG A 29 7.21 10.26 -30.37
CA ARG A 29 7.20 8.95 -31.01
C ARG A 29 8.64 8.47 -31.17
N ASP A 30 8.94 7.25 -30.74
CA ASP A 30 10.27 6.68 -30.92
C ASP A 30 10.48 6.09 -32.33
N LEU A 31 11.68 5.55 -32.59
CA LEU A 31 12.07 4.98 -33.88
C LEU A 31 11.16 3.82 -34.33
N TYR A 32 10.50 3.14 -33.41
CA TYR A 32 9.62 2.00 -33.68
C TYR A 32 8.14 2.38 -33.69
N GLY A 33 7.82 3.66 -33.51
CA GLY A 33 6.46 4.17 -33.54
C GLY A 33 5.74 4.15 -32.20
N ASP A 34 6.40 3.76 -31.11
CA ASP A 34 5.81 3.72 -29.77
C ASP A 34 5.80 5.12 -29.13
N TRP A 35 4.76 5.40 -28.36
CA TRP A 35 4.57 6.69 -27.69
C TRP A 35 5.33 6.72 -26.37
N ARG A 36 6.31 7.61 -26.25
CA ARG A 36 7.08 7.80 -25.02
C ARG A 36 6.78 9.15 -24.40
N VAL A 37 6.46 9.10 -23.11
CA VAL A 37 6.29 10.28 -22.25
C VAL A 37 7.58 10.45 -21.45
N THR A 38 8.18 11.63 -21.53
CA THR A 38 9.31 12.00 -20.67
C THR A 38 8.83 13.01 -19.65
N TYR A 39 9.00 12.68 -18.38
CA TYR A 39 8.74 13.59 -17.27
C TYR A 39 10.04 14.31 -16.92
N PRO A 40 10.08 15.65 -16.89
CA PRO A 40 11.24 16.36 -16.36
C PRO A 40 11.45 15.99 -14.90
N ALA A 41 12.68 15.64 -14.55
CA ALA A 41 13.04 15.37 -13.17
C ALA A 41 12.80 16.63 -12.32
N PRO A 42 12.20 16.51 -11.13
CA PRO A 42 12.06 17.64 -10.22
C PRO A 42 13.44 18.09 -9.74
N THR A 43 13.56 19.37 -9.40
CA THR A 43 14.76 19.91 -8.76
C THR A 43 15.02 19.17 -7.46
N ALA A 44 16.22 18.60 -7.31
CA ALA A 44 16.62 17.92 -6.09
C ALA A 44 16.71 18.92 -4.92
N LYS A 45 16.20 18.52 -3.75
CA LYS A 45 16.33 19.31 -2.52
C LYS A 45 17.77 19.27 -2.01
N THR A 46 18.22 20.34 -1.39
CA THR A 46 19.51 20.34 -0.68
C THR A 46 19.39 19.58 0.64
N SER A 47 20.52 19.09 1.15
CA SER A 47 20.56 18.43 2.47
C SER A 47 19.98 19.31 3.58
N ASP A 48 20.23 20.62 3.53
CA ASP A 48 19.69 21.58 4.51
C ASP A 48 18.17 21.70 4.44
N GLN A 49 17.61 21.71 3.22
CA GLN A 49 16.15 21.75 3.02
C GLN A 49 15.50 20.47 3.57
N VAL A 50 16.09 19.31 3.29
CA VAL A 50 15.59 18.02 3.80
C VAL A 50 15.66 17.99 5.33
N ALA A 51 16.74 18.49 5.94
CA ALA A 51 16.89 18.55 7.40
C ALA A 51 15.86 19.48 8.05
N ALA A 52 15.60 20.65 7.44
CA ALA A 52 14.59 21.60 7.91
C ALA A 52 13.18 21.01 7.86
N GLU A 53 12.81 20.35 6.76
CA GLU A 53 11.52 19.67 6.61
C GLU A 53 11.36 18.54 7.62
N LEU A 54 12.40 17.73 7.84
CA LEU A 54 12.38 16.68 8.85
C LEU A 54 12.14 17.26 10.25
N ALA A 55 12.82 18.35 10.62
CA ALA A 55 12.63 19.01 11.90
C ALA A 55 11.19 19.55 12.05
N GLN A 56 10.65 20.14 10.99
CA GLN A 56 9.27 20.63 10.95
C GLN A 56 8.25 19.48 11.07
N SER A 57 8.44 18.37 10.37
CA SER A 57 7.55 17.20 10.45
C SER A 57 7.54 16.58 11.85
N LYS A 58 8.69 16.55 12.52
CA LYS A 58 8.79 16.13 13.93
C LYS A 58 8.04 17.09 14.85
N ALA A 59 8.20 18.39 14.67
CA ALA A 59 7.51 19.42 15.47
C ALA A 59 5.98 19.38 15.28
N ASN A 60 5.53 19.12 14.05
CA ASN A 60 4.11 19.09 13.70
C ASN A 60 3.44 17.73 13.99
N GLY A 61 4.15 16.74 14.53
CA GLY A 61 3.62 15.40 14.78
C GLY A 61 3.32 14.59 13.51
N GLN A 62 3.75 15.05 12.34
CA GLN A 62 3.60 14.34 11.06
C GLN A 62 4.63 13.21 10.90
N TYR A 63 5.66 13.19 11.74
CA TYR A 63 6.68 12.15 11.81
C TYR A 63 6.48 11.33 13.08
N THR A 64 6.15 10.04 12.93
CA THR A 64 5.98 9.09 14.05
C THR A 64 7.22 8.23 14.23
N PHE A 65 7.57 7.92 15.48
CA PHE A 65 8.63 6.99 15.85
C PHE A 65 7.99 5.73 16.45
N GLY A 66 8.45 4.54 16.05
CA GLY A 66 8.13 3.30 16.78
C GLY A 66 6.78 2.64 16.47
N GLN A 67 6.22 2.82 15.28
CA GLN A 67 5.14 1.94 14.78
C GLN A 67 5.69 0.57 14.30
N GLU A 68 6.68 0.03 15.00
CA GLU A 68 7.37 -1.24 14.66
C GLU A 68 6.57 -2.50 15.07
N ASP A 69 5.37 -2.35 15.64
CA ASP A 69 4.42 -3.47 15.75
C ASP A 69 3.79 -3.75 14.37
N TYR A 70 4.62 -4.21 13.44
CA TYR A 70 4.20 -4.75 12.16
C TYR A 70 4.62 -6.23 12.04
N PRO A 71 3.66 -7.15 11.84
CA PRO A 71 2.23 -6.91 11.69
C PRO A 71 1.58 -6.50 13.03
N PRO A 72 0.45 -5.77 12.99
CA PRO A 72 -0.30 -5.45 14.21
C PRO A 72 -0.63 -6.76 14.94
N PRO A 73 -0.64 -6.78 16.29
CA PRO A 73 -1.02 -7.95 17.05
C PRO A 73 -2.44 -8.37 16.61
N VAL A 74 -2.53 -9.46 15.87
CA VAL A 74 -3.80 -10.09 15.54
C VAL A 74 -4.38 -10.63 16.83
N ALA A 75 -5.61 -10.23 17.17
CA ALA A 75 -6.30 -10.86 18.28
C ALA A 75 -6.42 -12.36 17.95
N SER A 76 -5.71 -13.21 18.70
CA SER A 76 -5.84 -14.65 18.58
C SER A 76 -7.28 -14.97 18.98
N THR A 77 -8.15 -15.19 17.99
CA THR A 77 -9.44 -15.80 18.26
C THR A 77 -9.17 -17.19 18.82
N GLN A 78 -9.93 -17.58 19.85
CA GLN A 78 -9.83 -18.95 20.35
C GLN A 78 -10.25 -19.88 19.21
N SER A 79 -9.35 -20.77 18.80
CA SER A 79 -9.72 -21.86 17.90
C SER A 79 -10.72 -22.77 18.60
N GLU A 80 -11.66 -23.33 17.85
CA GLU A 80 -12.62 -24.27 18.43
C GLU A 80 -11.89 -25.46 19.04
N SER A 81 -12.45 -25.96 20.15
CA SER A 81 -11.92 -27.18 20.75
C SER A 81 -12.25 -28.38 19.85
N ARG A 82 -11.40 -29.41 19.87
CA ARG A 82 -11.64 -30.65 19.13
C ARG A 82 -13.04 -31.24 19.38
N ALA A 83 -13.50 -31.20 20.63
CA ALA A 83 -14.83 -31.69 20.99
C ALA A 83 -15.96 -30.90 20.32
N GLN A 84 -15.78 -29.59 20.17
CA GLN A 84 -16.74 -28.69 19.55
C GLN A 84 -16.86 -28.95 18.05
N VAL A 85 -15.71 -29.14 17.38
CA VAL A 85 -15.66 -29.55 15.96
C VAL A 85 -16.33 -30.91 15.75
N GLU A 86 -16.11 -31.88 16.64
CA GLU A 86 -16.76 -33.19 16.55
C GLU A 86 -18.28 -33.11 16.71
N GLN A 87 -18.78 -32.24 17.60
CA GLN A 87 -20.21 -31.99 17.76
C GLN A 87 -20.81 -31.30 16.53
N GLU A 88 -20.12 -30.31 15.96
CA GLU A 88 -20.59 -29.57 14.78
C GLU A 88 -20.62 -30.46 13.54
N LEU A 89 -19.63 -31.35 13.39
CA LEU A 89 -19.59 -32.36 12.32
C LEU A 89 -20.78 -33.33 12.42
N GLN A 90 -21.05 -33.87 13.60
CA GLN A 90 -22.19 -34.77 13.82
C GLN A 90 -23.52 -34.05 13.53
N GLN A 91 -23.61 -32.77 13.90
CA GLN A 91 -24.79 -31.95 13.61
C GLN A 91 -24.96 -31.71 12.10
N ALA A 92 -23.90 -31.39 11.37
CA ALA A 92 -23.92 -31.19 9.93
C ALA A 92 -24.30 -32.47 9.17
N GLU A 93 -23.83 -33.64 9.65
CA GLU A 93 -24.19 -34.95 9.12
C GLU A 93 -25.68 -35.24 9.26
N VAL A 94 -26.25 -35.01 10.46
CA VAL A 94 -27.69 -35.17 10.71
C VAL A 94 -28.54 -34.17 9.91
N GLN A 95 -28.03 -32.96 9.69
CA GLN A 95 -28.70 -31.94 8.88
C GLN A 95 -28.54 -32.16 7.37
N GLY A 96 -27.80 -33.18 6.93
CA GLY A 96 -27.56 -33.47 5.52
C GLY A 96 -26.75 -32.38 4.80
N GLN A 97 -25.94 -31.62 5.53
CA GLN A 97 -25.12 -30.51 4.98
C GLN A 97 -23.74 -30.97 4.52
N MET A 98 -23.40 -32.24 4.69
CA MET A 98 -22.15 -32.83 4.23
C MET A 98 -22.17 -32.97 2.71
N ALA A 99 -21.35 -32.20 2.01
CA ALA A 99 -21.09 -32.39 0.58
C ALA A 99 -20.29 -33.69 0.40
N SER A 100 -20.97 -34.78 0.04
CA SER A 100 -20.36 -36.08 -0.20
C SER A 100 -20.03 -36.25 -1.69
N ASP A 101 -19.14 -35.42 -2.23
CA ASP A 101 -18.66 -35.63 -3.61
C ASP A 101 -17.14 -35.81 -3.64
N GLN A 102 -16.80 -37.01 -4.10
CA GLN A 102 -15.54 -37.72 -4.02
C GLN A 102 -14.58 -37.25 -5.12
N GLU A 103 -13.94 -36.09 -4.96
CA GLU A 103 -12.81 -35.77 -5.81
C GLU A 103 -11.59 -36.58 -5.33
N ASP A 104 -11.30 -37.67 -6.06
CA ASP A 104 -10.13 -38.52 -5.85
C ASP A 104 -8.86 -37.66 -5.91
N TYR A 105 -8.23 -37.44 -4.75
CA TYR A 105 -7.03 -36.63 -4.61
C TYR A 105 -5.88 -37.49 -4.05
N PRO A 106 -4.68 -37.46 -4.67
CA PRO A 106 -4.27 -36.55 -5.74
C PRO A 106 -4.72 -37.00 -7.15
N PRO A 107 -4.93 -36.06 -8.10
CA PRO A 107 -5.25 -36.43 -9.47
C PRO A 107 -4.17 -37.34 -10.06
N PRO A 108 -4.51 -38.34 -10.89
CA PRO A 108 -3.50 -39.16 -11.55
C PRO A 108 -2.59 -38.28 -12.39
N ALA A 109 -1.28 -38.47 -12.24
CA ALA A 109 -0.29 -37.72 -13.00
C ALA A 109 -0.59 -37.88 -14.50
N MET A 110 -0.89 -36.76 -15.16
CA MET A 110 -0.94 -36.73 -16.62
C MET A 110 0.45 -37.10 -17.13
N ALA A 111 0.61 -38.32 -17.62
CA ALA A 111 1.80 -38.70 -18.36
C ALA A 111 1.86 -37.78 -19.59
N HIS A 112 2.71 -36.76 -19.54
CA HIS A 112 3.12 -36.02 -20.73
C HIS A 112 3.82 -37.03 -21.64
N SER A 113 3.06 -37.58 -22.59
CA SER A 113 3.58 -38.41 -23.67
C SER A 113 4.48 -37.55 -24.54
N GLY A 114 5.76 -37.53 -24.20
CA GLY A 114 6.83 -37.15 -25.12
C GLY A 114 6.86 -38.16 -26.26
N MET A 115 6.07 -37.91 -27.30
CA MET A 115 6.28 -38.53 -28.60
C MET A 115 7.42 -37.77 -29.28
N SER A 116 8.64 -38.19 -28.94
CA SER A 116 9.77 -38.12 -29.86
C SER A 116 9.46 -38.95 -31.10
N ASP A 117 10.11 -38.61 -32.21
CA ASP A 117 10.17 -39.35 -33.48
C ASP A 117 8.98 -39.19 -34.44
N ILE A 118 9.16 -38.26 -35.40
CA ILE A 118 8.84 -38.56 -36.79
C ILE A 118 10.07 -38.15 -37.64
N HIS A 119 10.72 -39.19 -38.15
CA HIS A 119 11.74 -39.21 -39.21
C HIS A 119 11.14 -38.85 -40.57
#